data_AF-A0A6M0STI7-F1
#
_entry.id   AF-A0A6M0STI7-F1
#
_cell.length_a   1.000
_cell.length_b   1.000
_cell.length_c   1.000
_cell.angle_alpha   90.00
_cell.angle_beta   90.00
_cell.angle_gamma   90.00
#
_symmetry.space_group_name_H-M   'P 1'
#
loop_
_entity.id
_entity.type
_entity.pdbx_description
1 polymer ?
#
loop_
_entity_poly.entity_id
_entity_poly.type
_entity_poly.pdbx_seq_one_letter_code
_entity_poly.pdbx_strand_id
1 'polypeptide(L)'
;MNKTNIKCPRCHSDKLYKFGLNKQANQKYQCKMCKRQFALGDGDGLPKMNYPRCPKCGKGTYLHHAYKHYNRYKCNNKKCNHIIVKHHTTNIDNASSELITGSLSMKGMRFPLHVILTALTLYFLNNSSTRSISQFLMMNCGIKVSHVTIASWTNKFAPFFKQKADKFKDSLDLQSDDWHADETVVFINGEKYYLWLAIDSETRFILAFHLTKSRSSDSAYTLINEAKNCGEPTYFITDRLPSYNQAAATVLPNTEHIPVAPMSSDTNNNLIESFNKTFKAWYKAKKGFNSFEKANNLVYLFIFHYNFIRPHGSLNNYTPAEVAGFASNSLDKNSWFSAA
;
A
#
# COMPACT_ATOMS: atom_id res chain seq x y z
N MET A 1 19.93 -23.49 59.49
CA MET A 1 20.27 -23.73 58.06
C MET A 1 19.14 -24.51 57.41
N ASN A 2 18.28 -23.84 56.63
CA ASN A 2 17.10 -24.46 56.00
C ASN A 2 17.51 -25.51 54.96
N LYS A 3 17.28 -26.80 55.25
CA LYS A 3 17.33 -27.87 54.25
C LYS A 3 16.15 -27.68 53.29
N THR A 4 16.40 -27.13 52.11
CA THR A 4 15.44 -27.13 51.01
C THR A 4 15.07 -28.58 50.70
N ASN A 5 13.79 -28.94 50.89
CA ASN A 5 13.29 -30.31 50.72
C ASN A 5 13.03 -30.56 49.23
N ILE A 6 14.09 -30.90 48.50
CA ILE A 6 14.07 -31.06 47.04
C ILE A 6 13.51 -32.43 46.69
N LYS A 7 12.37 -32.48 46.00
CA LYS A 7 11.71 -33.71 45.54
C LYS A 7 11.64 -33.75 44.01
N CYS A 8 11.59 -34.95 43.44
CA CYS A 8 11.42 -35.13 42.01
C CYS A 8 10.05 -34.56 41.55
N PRO A 9 9.99 -33.67 40.56
CA PRO A 9 8.72 -33.09 40.09
C PRO A 9 7.80 -34.09 39.37
N ARG A 10 8.32 -35.27 38.99
CA ARG A 10 7.55 -36.30 38.26
C ARG A 10 6.97 -37.39 39.16
N CYS A 11 7.68 -37.79 40.21
CA CYS A 11 7.30 -38.94 41.05
C CYS A 11 7.38 -38.64 42.55
N HIS A 12 7.68 -37.38 42.91
CA HIS A 12 7.77 -36.87 44.28
C HIS A 12 8.75 -37.60 45.21
N SER A 13 9.56 -38.51 44.68
CA SER A 13 10.67 -39.15 45.39
C SER A 13 11.70 -38.13 45.84
N ASP A 14 12.16 -38.29 47.08
CA ASP A 14 13.26 -37.59 47.73
C ASP A 14 14.64 -38.18 47.37
N LYS A 15 14.66 -39.43 46.89
CA LYS A 15 15.87 -40.11 46.39
C LYS A 15 16.40 -39.48 45.09
N LEU A 16 17.23 -38.45 45.24
CA LEU A 16 17.90 -37.71 44.17
C LEU A 16 19.43 -37.82 44.29
N TYR A 17 20.15 -37.68 43.18
CA TYR A 17 21.59 -37.39 43.21
C TYR A 17 21.92 -36.21 42.29
N LYS A 18 23.01 -35.51 42.62
CA LYS A 18 23.53 -34.39 41.84
C LYS A 18 24.05 -34.90 40.50
N PHE A 19 23.54 -34.33 39.40
CA PHE A 19 23.83 -34.75 38.02
C PHE A 19 24.42 -33.57 37.22
N GLY A 20 25.57 -33.07 37.68
CA GLY A 20 26.24 -31.92 37.07
C GLY A 20 25.46 -30.61 37.18
N LEU A 21 25.88 -29.61 36.39
CA LEU A 21 25.25 -28.29 36.32
C LEU A 21 24.50 -28.12 34.98
N ASN A 22 23.49 -27.25 34.94
CA ASN A 22 22.87 -26.81 33.69
C ASN A 22 23.71 -25.71 33.02
N LYS A 23 23.25 -25.21 31.86
CA LYS A 23 23.95 -24.15 31.11
C LYS A 23 24.01 -22.81 31.86
N GLN A 24 23.10 -22.58 32.81
CA GLN A 24 23.11 -21.41 33.70
C GLN A 24 23.86 -21.68 35.02
N ALA A 25 24.69 -22.73 35.09
CA ALA A 25 25.44 -23.15 36.28
C ALA A 25 24.57 -23.56 37.51
N ASN A 26 23.27 -23.79 37.33
CA ASN A 26 22.40 -24.32 38.38
C ASN A 26 22.57 -25.83 38.55
N GLN A 27 22.44 -26.32 39.79
CA GLN A 27 22.55 -27.74 40.10
C GLN A 27 21.43 -28.55 39.45
N LYS A 28 21.81 -29.50 38.58
CA LYS A 28 20.89 -30.54 38.10
C LYS A 28 20.81 -31.69 39.09
N TYR A 29 19.62 -32.25 39.22
CA TYR A 29 19.31 -33.44 39.99
C TYR A 29 18.75 -34.51 39.07
N GLN A 30 19.13 -35.77 39.30
CA GLN A 30 18.51 -36.92 38.66
C GLN A 30 17.80 -37.77 39.72
N CYS A 31 16.53 -38.11 39.44
CA CYS A 31 15.76 -38.99 40.30
C CYS A 31 16.20 -40.44 40.17
N LYS A 32 16.46 -41.13 41.30
CA LYS A 32 16.84 -42.55 41.28
C LYS A 32 15.71 -43.47 40.82
N MET A 33 14.46 -43.09 41.10
CA MET A 33 13.26 -43.90 40.81
C MET A 33 12.84 -43.81 39.34
N CYS A 34 12.60 -42.60 38.82
CA CYS A 34 12.08 -42.41 37.46
C CYS A 34 13.13 -41.93 36.44
N LYS A 35 14.40 -41.82 36.85
CA LYS A 35 15.55 -41.34 36.06
C LYS A 35 15.39 -39.93 35.46
N ARG A 36 14.33 -39.19 35.80
CA ARG A 36 14.09 -37.80 35.36
C ARG A 36 15.18 -36.88 35.88
N GLN A 37 15.73 -36.06 34.98
CA GLN A 37 16.64 -34.97 35.28
C GLN A 37 15.87 -33.65 35.35
N PHE A 38 16.21 -32.78 36.30
CA PHE A 38 15.64 -31.44 36.48
C PHE A 38 16.61 -30.53 37.24
N ALA A 39 16.48 -29.21 37.12
CA ALA A 39 17.18 -28.24 37.96
C ALA A 39 16.16 -27.36 38.68
N LEU A 40 16.53 -26.82 39.85
CA LEU A 40 15.69 -25.88 40.59
C LEU A 40 15.91 -24.47 40.04
N GLY A 41 14.82 -23.74 39.78
CA GLY A 41 14.88 -22.39 39.19
C GLY A 41 14.82 -22.38 37.66
N ASP A 42 14.79 -23.53 37.00
CA ASP A 42 14.28 -23.61 35.63
C ASP A 42 12.75 -23.42 35.73
N GLY A 43 12.29 -22.18 35.60
CA GLY A 43 10.87 -21.85 35.54
C GLY A 43 10.15 -22.77 34.56
N ASP A 44 8.94 -23.17 34.94
CA ASP A 44 8.09 -24.07 34.18
C ASP A 44 8.01 -23.68 32.70
N GLY A 45 8.56 -24.54 31.85
CA GLY A 45 8.31 -24.56 30.42
C GLY A 45 9.06 -23.50 29.60
N LEU A 46 9.70 -23.96 28.52
CA LEU A 46 9.78 -23.14 27.31
C LEU A 46 8.41 -22.47 27.09
N PRO A 47 8.35 -21.18 26.69
CA PRO A 47 7.08 -20.51 26.42
C PRO A 47 6.20 -21.44 25.59
N LYS A 48 4.98 -21.74 26.07
CA LYS A 48 4.00 -22.49 25.28
C LYS A 48 3.70 -21.65 24.05
N MET A 49 4.44 -21.89 22.97
CA MET A 49 4.23 -21.26 21.69
C MET A 49 2.82 -21.61 21.24
N ASN A 50 1.94 -20.62 21.18
CA ASN A 50 0.52 -20.80 20.88
C ASN A 50 0.32 -20.95 19.36
N TYR A 51 0.90 -22.01 18.80
CA TYR A 51 0.80 -22.32 17.36
C TYR A 51 -0.57 -22.93 17.05
N PRO A 52 -1.18 -22.56 15.90
CA PRO A 52 -2.48 -23.09 15.50
C PRO A 52 -2.43 -24.61 15.32
N ARG A 53 -3.51 -25.32 15.65
CA ARG A 53 -3.63 -26.75 15.30
C ARG A 53 -3.97 -26.92 13.83
N CYS A 54 -3.59 -28.06 13.26
CA CYS A 54 -3.90 -28.38 11.87
C CYS A 54 -5.41 -28.57 11.66
N PRO A 55 -6.08 -27.76 10.81
CA PRO A 55 -7.51 -27.91 10.56
C PRO A 55 -7.86 -29.24 9.87
N LYS A 56 -6.93 -29.82 9.10
CA LYS A 56 -7.15 -31.10 8.40
C LYS A 56 -7.06 -32.35 9.29
N CYS A 57 -6.22 -32.35 10.33
CA CYS A 57 -5.96 -33.59 11.10
C CYS A 57 -5.84 -33.38 12.62
N GLY A 58 -6.08 -32.18 13.12
CA GLY A 58 -6.05 -31.84 14.55
C GLY A 58 -4.67 -31.86 15.22
N LYS A 59 -3.61 -32.34 14.54
CA LYS A 59 -2.27 -32.41 15.13
C LYS A 59 -1.65 -31.02 15.28
N GLY A 60 -0.70 -30.91 16.22
CA GLY A 60 0.09 -29.70 16.42
C GLY A 60 0.86 -29.30 15.15
N THR A 61 1.13 -28.01 15.02
CA THR A 61 1.97 -27.45 13.97
C THR A 61 3.26 -26.87 14.55
N TYR A 62 4.20 -26.55 13.67
CA TYR A 62 5.40 -25.80 14.00
C TYR A 62 5.55 -24.61 13.04
N LEU A 63 6.18 -23.53 13.51
CA LEU A 63 6.53 -22.40 12.66
C LEU A 63 7.56 -22.86 11.61
N HIS A 64 7.17 -22.81 10.34
CA HIS A 64 8.01 -23.18 9.21
C HIS A 64 8.79 -21.97 8.69
N HIS A 65 8.10 -20.86 8.48
CA HIS A 65 8.70 -19.57 8.14
C HIS A 65 7.95 -18.43 8.83
N ALA A 66 8.70 -17.46 9.32
CA ALA A 66 8.19 -16.17 9.74
C ALA A 66 8.51 -15.13 8.66
N TYR A 67 7.48 -14.49 8.11
CA TYR A 67 7.60 -13.35 7.22
C TYR A 67 7.08 -12.10 7.93
N LYS A 68 7.39 -10.92 7.40
CA LYS A 68 6.97 -9.63 7.97
C LYS A 68 5.46 -9.56 8.20
N HIS A 69 4.66 -9.98 7.21
CA HIS A 69 3.20 -9.85 7.20
C HIS A 69 2.43 -11.15 7.50
N TYR A 70 3.10 -12.30 7.50
CA TYR A 70 2.44 -13.58 7.80
C TYR A 70 3.42 -14.65 8.26
N ASN A 71 2.91 -15.62 9.02
CA ASN A 71 3.64 -16.80 9.44
C ASN A 71 3.07 -18.04 8.74
N ARG A 72 3.96 -18.90 8.24
CA ARG A 72 3.60 -20.23 7.74
C ARG A 72 3.85 -21.27 8.82
N TYR A 73 2.81 -21.98 9.21
CA TYR A 73 2.88 -23.12 10.11
C TYR A 73 2.68 -24.40 9.33
N LYS A 74 3.52 -25.40 9.59
CA LYS A 74 3.45 -26.70 8.93
C LYS A 74 2.98 -27.76 9.91
N CYS A 75 2.10 -28.66 9.45
CA CYS A 75 1.63 -29.77 10.24
C CYS A 75 2.77 -30.74 10.58
N ASN A 76 2.86 -31.17 11.85
CA ASN A 76 3.82 -32.18 12.29
C ASN A 76 3.58 -33.56 11.66
N ASN A 77 2.38 -33.82 11.12
CA ASN A 77 2.08 -35.07 10.45
C ASN A 77 2.62 -35.05 9.01
N LYS A 78 3.70 -35.79 8.73
CA LYS A 78 4.27 -35.91 7.38
C LYS A 78 3.26 -36.42 6.34
N LYS A 79 2.30 -37.28 6.74
CA LYS A 79 1.24 -37.75 5.86
C LYS A 79 0.20 -36.67 5.52
N CYS A 80 0.01 -35.68 6.41
CA CYS A 80 -0.91 -34.57 6.18
C CYS A 80 -0.25 -33.44 5.39
N ASN A 81 0.98 -33.08 5.77
CA ASN A 81 1.80 -32.03 5.14
C ASN A 81 1.10 -30.66 4.97
N HIS A 82 0.00 -30.41 5.67
CA HIS A 82 -0.82 -29.21 5.51
C HIS A 82 -0.10 -27.96 6.04
N ILE A 83 -0.23 -26.86 5.31
CA ILE A 83 0.34 -25.55 5.64
C ILE A 83 -0.80 -24.62 6.03
N ILE A 84 -0.62 -23.94 7.17
CA ILE A 84 -1.51 -22.88 7.66
C ILE A 84 -0.76 -21.57 7.51
N VAL A 85 -1.41 -20.57 6.91
CA VAL A 85 -0.89 -19.21 6.86
C VAL A 85 -1.65 -18.38 7.88
N LYS A 86 -0.95 -17.70 8.79
CA LYS A 86 -1.55 -16.75 9.73
C LYS A 86 -1.02 -15.37 9.43
N HIS A 87 -1.92 -14.45 9.11
CA HIS A 87 -1.57 -13.10 8.68
C HIS A 87 -1.48 -12.14 9.88
N HIS A 88 -0.62 -11.12 9.78
CA HIS A 88 -0.47 -10.03 10.72
C HIS A 88 -0.59 -8.71 9.96
N THR A 89 -1.56 -7.87 10.30
CA THR A 89 -1.83 -6.59 9.62
C THR A 89 -1.13 -5.39 10.27
N THR A 90 -0.51 -5.56 11.44
CA THR A 90 0.04 -4.46 12.25
C THR A 90 1.38 -3.91 11.75
N ASN A 91 1.99 -4.51 10.73
CA ASN A 91 3.35 -4.18 10.26
C ASN A 91 3.37 -3.65 8.81
N ILE A 92 2.25 -3.15 8.31
CA ILE A 92 2.17 -2.58 6.96
C ILE A 92 2.59 -1.11 7.03
N ASP A 93 3.59 -0.74 6.24
CA ASP A 93 4.08 0.64 6.16
C ASP A 93 3.06 1.53 5.44
N ASN A 94 3.00 2.81 5.81
CA ASN A 94 2.14 3.78 5.12
C ASN A 94 2.56 3.98 3.66
N ALA A 95 1.57 4.22 2.80
CA ALA A 95 1.81 4.49 1.40
C ALA A 95 2.56 5.81 1.18
N SER A 96 3.23 5.91 0.03
CA SER A 96 3.98 7.13 -0.29
C SER A 96 3.03 8.29 -0.57
N SER A 97 1.79 8.02 -1.00
CA SER A 97 0.71 8.99 -1.13
C SER A 97 0.38 9.71 0.18
N GLU A 98 0.79 9.19 1.34
CA GLU A 98 0.73 9.86 2.65
C GLU A 98 1.87 10.84 2.88
N LEU A 99 2.98 10.68 2.18
CA LEU A 99 4.21 11.45 2.33
C LEU A 99 4.27 12.62 1.33
N ILE A 100 3.22 13.44 1.29
CA ILE A 100 3.12 14.62 0.40
C ILE A 100 3.69 15.85 1.12
N THR A 101 4.60 16.56 0.44
CA THR A 101 5.29 17.72 1.02
C THR A 101 4.89 19.02 0.32
N GLY A 102 5.00 20.16 1.00
CA GLY A 102 4.72 21.47 0.40
C GLY A 102 3.87 22.38 1.29
N SER A 103 3.06 23.22 0.67
CA SER A 103 2.22 24.19 1.36
C SER A 103 0.75 23.77 1.35
N LEU A 104 0.09 23.98 2.49
CA LEU A 104 -1.36 23.85 2.65
C LEU A 104 -2.13 25.11 2.26
N SER A 105 -1.46 26.19 1.82
CA SER A 105 -2.10 27.47 1.55
C SER A 105 -1.68 28.08 0.22
N MET A 106 -2.68 28.60 -0.50
CA MET A 106 -2.51 29.40 -1.72
C MET A 106 -2.33 30.90 -1.40
N LYS A 107 -2.34 31.32 -0.12
CA LYS A 107 -2.23 32.74 0.27
C LYS A 107 -0.82 33.29 0.01
N GLY A 108 -0.74 34.59 -0.28
CA GLY A 108 0.53 35.30 -0.50
C GLY A 108 1.20 34.98 -1.84
N MET A 109 0.48 34.37 -2.79
CA MET A 109 0.98 34.16 -4.14
C MET A 109 0.98 35.48 -4.91
N ARG A 110 2.10 35.78 -5.57
CA ARG A 110 2.26 36.99 -6.41
C ARG A 110 1.28 37.04 -7.59
N PHE A 111 0.78 35.90 -8.03
CA PHE A 111 -0.12 35.78 -9.18
C PHE A 111 -1.53 35.39 -8.72
N PRO A 112 -2.58 35.90 -9.37
CA PRO A 112 -3.95 35.49 -9.10
C PRO A 112 -4.16 33.98 -9.23
N LEU A 113 -5.09 33.43 -8.44
CA LEU A 113 -5.36 32.00 -8.41
C LEU A 113 -5.71 31.45 -9.81
N HIS A 114 -6.53 32.15 -10.60
CA HIS A 114 -6.92 31.68 -11.95
C HIS A 114 -5.71 31.47 -12.87
N VAL A 115 -4.66 32.28 -12.75
CA VAL A 115 -3.44 32.15 -13.55
C VAL A 115 -2.68 30.89 -13.17
N ILE A 116 -2.56 30.64 -11.87
CA ILE A 116 -1.90 29.43 -11.34
C ILE A 116 -2.66 28.19 -11.80
N LEU A 117 -3.98 28.18 -11.64
CA LEU A 117 -4.82 27.05 -12.02
C LEU A 117 -4.85 26.81 -13.54
N THR A 118 -4.83 27.87 -14.35
CA THR A 118 -4.67 27.77 -15.81
C THR A 118 -3.33 27.11 -16.16
N ALA A 119 -2.25 27.53 -15.49
CA ALA A 119 -0.93 26.92 -15.70
C ALA A 119 -0.91 25.43 -15.33
N LEU A 120 -1.53 25.04 -14.22
CA LEU A 120 -1.65 23.63 -13.80
C LEU A 120 -2.48 22.82 -14.80
N THR A 121 -3.59 23.38 -15.28
CA THR A 121 -4.44 22.76 -16.31
C THR A 121 -3.64 22.48 -17.58
N LEU A 122 -2.93 23.47 -18.11
CA LEU A 122 -2.08 23.29 -19.30
C LEU A 122 -0.97 22.25 -19.06
N TYR A 123 -0.45 22.17 -17.83
CA TYR A 123 0.62 21.25 -17.48
C TYR A 123 0.18 19.78 -17.45
N PHE A 124 -0.99 19.50 -16.85
CA PHE A 124 -1.51 18.15 -16.66
C PHE A 124 -2.41 17.68 -17.82
N LEU A 125 -3.30 18.54 -18.31
CA LEU A 125 -4.23 18.20 -19.40
C LEU A 125 -3.53 18.20 -20.77
N ASN A 126 -2.82 19.27 -21.10
CA ASN A 126 -2.20 19.45 -22.42
C ASN A 126 -0.77 18.92 -22.50
N ASN A 127 -0.27 18.30 -21.43
CA ASN A 127 1.11 17.83 -21.30
C ASN A 127 2.16 18.92 -21.61
N SER A 128 1.83 20.20 -21.43
CA SER A 128 2.68 21.31 -21.85
C SER A 128 3.95 21.41 -20.98
N SER A 129 5.05 21.88 -21.59
CA SER A 129 6.26 22.21 -20.84
C SER A 129 6.08 23.51 -20.06
N THR A 130 6.81 23.70 -18.96
CA THR A 130 6.72 24.94 -18.17
C THR A 130 7.16 26.18 -18.96
N ARG A 131 8.01 26.01 -19.97
CA ARG A 131 8.40 27.08 -20.91
C ARG A 131 7.28 27.41 -21.87
N SER A 132 6.63 26.40 -22.44
CA SER A 132 5.46 26.58 -23.31
C SER A 132 4.32 27.27 -22.58
N ILE A 133 4.08 26.92 -21.31
CA ILE A 133 3.06 27.56 -20.47
C ILE A 133 3.42 29.02 -20.18
N SER A 134 4.69 29.31 -19.86
CA SER A 134 5.18 30.69 -19.68
C SER A 134 4.96 31.53 -20.94
N GLN A 135 5.26 30.97 -22.11
CA GLN A 135 5.03 31.63 -23.40
C GLN A 135 3.53 31.85 -23.67
N PHE A 136 2.69 30.85 -23.42
CA PHE A 136 1.23 30.96 -23.55
C PHE A 136 0.66 32.08 -22.68
N LEU A 137 1.04 32.13 -21.41
CA LEU A 137 0.57 33.18 -20.49
C LEU A 137 1.02 34.58 -20.90
N MET A 138 2.22 34.70 -21.49
CA MET A 138 2.68 35.97 -22.06
C MET A 138 1.87 36.37 -23.30
N MET A 139 1.74 35.46 -24.28
CA MET A 139 1.14 35.78 -25.58
C MET A 139 -0.38 35.97 -25.51
N ASN A 140 -1.07 35.16 -24.73
CA ASN A 140 -2.54 35.14 -24.70
C ASN A 140 -3.12 35.98 -23.54
N CYS A 141 -2.37 36.17 -22.45
CA CYS A 141 -2.86 36.88 -21.27
C CYS A 141 -2.05 38.14 -20.91
N GLY A 142 -0.92 38.41 -21.58
CA GLY A 142 -0.02 39.52 -21.23
C GLY A 142 0.71 39.33 -19.90
N ILE A 143 0.73 38.11 -19.34
CA ILE A 143 1.26 37.82 -18.00
C ILE A 143 2.68 37.28 -18.09
N LYS A 144 3.64 38.07 -17.57
CA LYS A 144 5.04 37.64 -17.46
C LYS A 144 5.26 36.77 -16.21
N VAL A 145 5.36 35.46 -16.42
CA VAL A 145 5.72 34.48 -15.38
C VAL A 145 6.90 33.61 -15.83
N SER A 146 7.83 33.31 -14.93
CA SER A 146 8.97 32.45 -15.26
C SER A 146 8.56 30.97 -15.28
N HIS A 147 9.20 30.18 -16.16
CA HIS A 147 9.00 28.73 -16.20
C HIS A 147 9.38 28.03 -14.89
N VAL A 148 10.29 28.62 -14.09
CA VAL A 148 10.68 28.12 -12.75
C VAL A 148 9.55 28.33 -11.75
N THR A 149 8.88 29.48 -11.82
CA THR A 149 7.69 29.76 -11.00
C THR A 149 6.57 28.77 -11.31
N ILE A 150 6.32 28.48 -12.59
CA ILE A 150 5.34 27.45 -13.00
C ILE A 150 5.75 26.07 -12.48
N ALA A 151 7.02 25.68 -12.62
CA ALA A 151 7.53 24.41 -12.09
C ALA A 151 7.31 24.30 -10.57
N SER A 152 7.50 25.39 -9.82
CA SER A 152 7.20 25.42 -8.40
C SER A 152 5.71 25.13 -8.11
N TRP A 153 4.79 25.76 -8.85
CA TRP A 153 3.34 25.54 -8.67
C TRP A 153 2.93 24.08 -8.86
N THR A 154 3.54 23.38 -9.83
CA THR A 154 3.23 21.96 -10.11
C THR A 154 3.56 21.00 -8.98
N ASN A 155 4.24 21.45 -7.92
CA ASN A 155 4.58 20.63 -6.75
C ASN A 155 4.11 21.24 -5.44
N LYS A 156 4.08 22.58 -5.35
CA LYS A 156 3.90 23.33 -4.10
C LYS A 156 2.58 23.01 -3.39
N PHE A 157 1.52 22.75 -4.15
CA PHE A 157 0.16 22.68 -3.65
C PHE A 157 -0.37 21.25 -3.49
N ALA A 158 0.50 20.24 -3.64
CA ALA A 158 0.11 18.85 -3.45
C ALA A 158 -0.56 18.59 -2.09
N PRO A 159 -0.07 19.12 -0.94
CA PRO A 159 -0.75 18.93 0.34
C PRO A 159 -2.13 19.58 0.42
N PHE A 160 -2.31 20.74 -0.22
CA PHE A 160 -3.60 21.43 -0.25
C PHE A 160 -4.65 20.60 -1.00
N PHE A 161 -4.31 20.11 -2.20
CA PHE A 161 -5.20 19.23 -2.96
C PHE A 161 -5.42 17.90 -2.27
N LYS A 162 -4.43 17.41 -1.51
CA LYS A 162 -4.60 16.23 -0.68
C LYS A 162 -5.68 16.39 0.37
N GLN A 163 -5.59 17.43 1.19
CA GLN A 163 -6.60 17.70 2.21
C GLN A 163 -8.02 17.82 1.64
N LYS A 164 -8.15 18.36 0.42
CA LYS A 164 -9.44 18.45 -0.28
C LYS A 164 -9.91 17.09 -0.77
N ALA A 165 -9.06 16.32 -1.43
CA ALA A 165 -9.37 14.98 -1.90
C ALA A 165 -9.82 14.08 -0.75
N ASP A 166 -9.12 14.12 0.39
CA ASP A 166 -9.44 13.30 1.55
C ASP A 166 -10.86 13.61 2.07
N LYS A 167 -11.24 14.90 2.15
CA LYS A 167 -12.61 15.31 2.50
C LYS A 167 -13.66 14.86 1.49
N PHE A 168 -13.32 14.86 0.20
CA PHE A 168 -14.25 14.45 -0.85
C PHE A 168 -14.44 12.94 -0.87
N LYS A 169 -13.37 12.17 -0.63
CA LYS A 169 -13.40 10.70 -0.60
C LYS A 169 -14.44 10.14 0.36
N ASP A 170 -14.65 10.77 1.51
CA ASP A 170 -15.65 10.34 2.51
C ASP A 170 -17.09 10.31 1.96
N SER A 171 -17.35 11.05 0.88
CA SER A 171 -18.67 11.14 0.24
C SER A 171 -18.81 10.33 -1.05
N LEU A 172 -17.74 9.67 -1.51
CA LEU A 172 -17.74 8.94 -2.76
C LEU A 172 -18.20 7.49 -2.56
N ASP A 173 -18.95 6.99 -3.53
CA ASP A 173 -19.23 5.57 -3.67
C ASP A 173 -18.17 4.91 -4.55
N LEU A 174 -17.30 4.12 -3.91
CA LEU A 174 -16.16 3.42 -4.53
C LEU A 174 -16.25 1.90 -4.30
N GLN A 175 -17.46 1.38 -4.03
CA GLN A 175 -17.71 -0.04 -3.75
C GLN A 175 -18.04 -0.84 -5.01
N SER A 176 -17.31 -0.62 -6.12
CA SER A 176 -17.51 -1.48 -7.29
C SER A 176 -17.15 -2.93 -6.98
N ASP A 177 -17.76 -3.85 -7.72
CA ASP A 177 -17.49 -5.29 -7.59
C ASP A 177 -16.03 -5.63 -7.90
N ASP A 178 -15.43 -4.93 -8.87
CA ASP A 178 -14.07 -5.19 -9.34
C ASP A 178 -13.13 -4.03 -9.06
N TRP A 179 -11.98 -4.31 -8.46
CA TRP A 179 -10.83 -3.40 -8.44
C TRP A 179 -9.65 -3.99 -9.20
N HIS A 180 -8.91 -3.15 -9.91
CA HIS A 180 -7.70 -3.56 -10.61
C HIS A 180 -6.45 -2.98 -9.96
N ALA A 181 -5.35 -3.73 -9.95
CA ALA A 181 -4.04 -3.19 -9.58
C ALA A 181 -2.93 -3.64 -10.52
N ASP A 182 -1.98 -2.73 -10.73
CA ASP A 182 -0.83 -2.89 -11.61
C ASP A 182 0.32 -2.02 -11.13
N GLU A 183 1.53 -2.32 -11.60
CA GLU A 183 2.71 -1.52 -11.30
C GLU A 183 3.45 -1.11 -12.57
N THR A 184 3.97 0.11 -12.57
CA THR A 184 4.71 0.62 -13.72
C THR A 184 6.02 1.29 -13.34
N VAL A 185 7.02 1.14 -14.21
CA VAL A 185 8.37 1.66 -13.95
C VAL A 185 8.47 3.17 -14.17
N VAL A 186 8.99 3.91 -13.21
CA VAL A 186 9.37 5.32 -13.40
C VAL A 186 10.84 5.51 -13.05
N PHE A 187 11.48 6.49 -13.68
CA PHE A 187 12.85 6.88 -13.37
C PHE A 187 12.89 8.20 -12.59
N ILE A 188 13.64 8.18 -11.49
CA ILE A 188 13.90 9.34 -10.63
C ILE A 188 15.41 9.44 -10.48
N ASN A 189 15.98 10.57 -10.92
CA ASN A 189 17.40 10.85 -10.94
C ASN A 189 18.22 9.72 -11.62
N GLY A 190 17.70 9.18 -12.72
CA GLY A 190 18.32 8.08 -13.47
C GLY A 190 18.15 6.69 -12.84
N GLU A 191 17.62 6.58 -11.63
CA GLU A 191 17.39 5.30 -10.96
C GLU A 191 15.98 4.77 -11.22
N LYS A 192 15.83 3.44 -11.23
CA LYS A 192 14.56 2.75 -11.44
C LYS A 192 13.72 2.73 -10.16
N TYR A 193 12.46 3.16 -10.28
CA TYR A 193 11.40 3.08 -9.27
C TYR A 193 10.16 2.40 -9.86
N TYR A 194 9.23 2.02 -8.99
CA TYR A 194 7.96 1.39 -9.33
C TYR A 194 6.83 2.23 -8.73
N LEU A 195 5.88 2.60 -9.59
CA LEU A 195 4.62 3.21 -9.21
C LEU A 195 3.54 2.12 -9.23
N TRP A 196 3.06 1.77 -8.05
CA TRP A 196 1.97 0.84 -7.83
C TRP A 196 0.66 1.60 -7.79
N LEU A 197 -0.38 1.09 -8.44
CA LEU A 197 -1.67 1.76 -8.58
C LEU A 197 -2.80 0.76 -8.36
N ALA A 198 -3.86 1.20 -7.69
CA ALA A 198 -5.13 0.50 -7.60
C ALA A 198 -6.25 1.41 -8.15
N ILE A 199 -7.14 0.85 -8.96
CA ILE A 199 -8.21 1.57 -9.65
C ILE A 199 -9.53 0.83 -9.50
N ASP A 200 -10.58 1.60 -9.24
CA ASP A 200 -11.96 1.13 -9.22
C ASP A 200 -12.47 0.89 -10.65
N SER A 201 -13.09 -0.26 -10.89
CA SER A 201 -13.43 -0.68 -12.26
C SER A 201 -14.57 0.14 -12.87
N GLU A 202 -15.61 0.53 -12.14
CA GLU A 202 -16.77 1.20 -12.71
C GLU A 202 -16.53 2.70 -12.84
N THR A 203 -16.11 3.34 -11.75
CA THR A 203 -15.88 4.79 -11.70
C THR A 203 -14.59 5.20 -12.40
N ARG A 204 -13.66 4.26 -12.60
CA ARG A 204 -12.27 4.51 -13.06
C ARG A 204 -11.46 5.34 -12.07
N PHE A 205 -11.91 5.49 -10.83
CA PHE A 205 -11.24 6.29 -9.82
C PHE A 205 -9.97 5.59 -9.32
N ILE A 206 -8.83 6.29 -9.33
CA ILE A 206 -7.60 5.77 -8.72
C ILE A 206 -7.75 5.81 -7.20
N LEU A 207 -7.85 4.63 -6.59
CA LEU A 207 -8.09 4.43 -5.17
C LEU A 207 -6.85 4.75 -4.34
N ALA A 208 -5.70 4.23 -4.79
CA ALA A 208 -4.44 4.25 -4.06
C ALA A 208 -3.25 4.28 -5.02
N PHE A 209 -2.12 4.85 -4.55
CA PHE A 209 -0.85 4.72 -5.24
C PHE A 209 0.34 4.67 -4.29
N HIS A 210 1.35 3.89 -4.65
CA HIS A 210 2.58 3.80 -3.88
C HIS A 210 3.80 3.82 -4.79
N LEU A 211 4.68 4.80 -4.57
CA LEU A 211 5.94 4.99 -5.26
C LEU A 211 7.09 4.45 -4.41
N THR A 212 7.89 3.55 -4.97
CA THR A 212 8.90 2.79 -4.23
C THR A 212 10.08 2.44 -5.12
N LYS A 213 11.27 2.29 -4.52
CA LYS A 213 12.49 1.90 -5.23
C LYS A 213 12.53 0.42 -5.59
N SER A 214 11.82 -0.44 -4.85
CA SER A 214 11.85 -1.90 -5.04
C SER A 214 10.48 -2.47 -5.40
N ARG A 215 10.47 -3.47 -6.30
CA ARG A 215 9.28 -4.26 -6.60
C ARG A 215 9.18 -5.41 -5.60
N SER A 216 8.74 -5.10 -4.38
CA SER A 216 8.67 -6.06 -3.27
C SER A 216 7.24 -6.51 -2.99
N SER A 217 7.09 -7.56 -2.18
CA SER A 217 5.79 -7.93 -1.61
C SER A 217 5.23 -6.82 -0.73
N ASP A 218 6.10 -6.17 0.07
CA ASP A 218 5.70 -5.12 1.00
C ASP A 218 4.97 -3.98 0.28
N SER A 219 5.43 -3.61 -0.92
CA SER A 219 4.78 -2.59 -1.74
C SER A 219 3.33 -2.94 -2.09
N ALA A 220 3.03 -4.22 -2.33
CA ALA A 220 1.66 -4.67 -2.61
C ALA A 220 0.80 -4.62 -1.34
N TYR A 221 1.34 -4.99 -0.17
CA TYR A 221 0.61 -4.85 1.10
C TYR A 221 0.26 -3.39 1.38
N THR A 222 1.22 -2.48 1.21
CA THR A 222 1.01 -1.04 1.41
C THR A 222 -0.04 -0.48 0.45
N LEU A 223 0.02 -0.82 -0.84
CA LEU A 223 -0.98 -0.38 -1.83
C LEU A 223 -2.39 -0.86 -1.48
N ILE A 224 -2.55 -2.16 -1.20
CA ILE A 224 -3.87 -2.74 -0.92
C ILE A 224 -4.42 -2.20 0.41
N ASN A 225 -3.55 -2.00 1.40
CA ASN A 225 -3.96 -1.42 2.69
C ASN A 225 -4.42 0.03 2.55
N GLU A 226 -3.79 0.81 1.67
CA GLU A 226 -4.27 2.15 1.34
C GLU A 226 -5.61 2.10 0.59
N ALA A 227 -5.75 1.21 -0.41
CA ALA A 227 -6.98 1.06 -1.19
C ALA A 227 -8.17 0.62 -0.32
N LYS A 228 -7.92 -0.25 0.67
CA LYS A 228 -8.92 -0.75 1.63
C LYS A 228 -9.65 0.37 2.37
N ASN A 229 -9.06 1.54 2.54
CA ASN A 229 -9.74 2.69 3.14
C ASN A 229 -10.95 3.16 2.32
N CYS A 230 -11.05 2.77 1.05
CA CYS A 230 -12.17 3.08 0.16
C CYS A 230 -13.24 1.98 0.16
N GLY A 231 -13.00 0.81 0.75
CA GLY A 231 -13.90 -0.35 0.65
C GLY A 231 -13.22 -1.70 0.54
N GLU A 232 -14.01 -2.70 0.17
CA GLU A 232 -13.54 -4.05 -0.14
C GLU A 232 -14.35 -4.60 -1.33
N PRO A 233 -13.70 -4.86 -2.49
CA PRO A 233 -14.40 -5.31 -3.69
C PRO A 233 -14.73 -6.81 -3.61
N THR A 234 -15.62 -7.28 -4.47
CA THR A 234 -15.88 -8.72 -4.65
C THR A 234 -14.65 -9.40 -5.28
N TYR A 235 -14.07 -8.77 -6.31
CA TYR A 235 -12.91 -9.28 -7.03
C TYR A 235 -11.77 -8.27 -7.05
N PHE A 236 -10.57 -8.73 -6.73
CA PHE A 236 -9.33 -7.97 -6.90
C PHE A 236 -8.54 -8.55 -8.06
N ILE A 237 -8.38 -7.78 -9.12
CA ILE A 237 -7.85 -8.23 -10.40
C ILE A 237 -6.44 -7.66 -10.58
N THR A 238 -5.46 -8.53 -10.78
CA THR A 238 -4.06 -8.09 -10.99
C THR A 238 -3.39 -8.87 -12.10
N ASP A 239 -2.24 -8.39 -12.57
CA ASP A 239 -1.31 -9.24 -13.32
C ASP A 239 -0.76 -10.37 -12.42
N ARG A 240 -0.08 -11.35 -13.01
CA ARG A 240 0.42 -12.57 -12.36
C ARG A 240 1.59 -12.36 -11.41
N LEU A 241 1.83 -11.13 -10.92
CA LEU A 241 2.89 -10.87 -9.96
C LEU A 241 2.56 -11.55 -8.61
N PRO A 242 3.37 -12.52 -8.13
CA PRO A 242 3.04 -13.28 -6.92
C PRO A 242 2.95 -12.45 -5.64
N SER A 243 3.47 -11.21 -5.65
CA SER A 243 3.38 -10.27 -4.54
C SER A 243 1.93 -9.95 -4.14
N TYR A 244 1.00 -9.91 -5.11
CA TYR A 244 -0.40 -9.59 -4.84
C TYR A 244 -1.13 -10.71 -4.10
N ASN A 245 -0.84 -11.98 -4.42
CA ASN A 245 -1.59 -13.14 -3.89
C ASN A 245 -1.68 -13.15 -2.35
N GLN A 246 -0.54 -12.94 -1.68
CA GLN A 246 -0.50 -12.94 -0.22
C GLN A 246 -1.01 -11.63 0.37
N ALA A 247 -0.77 -10.51 -0.32
CA ALA A 247 -1.21 -9.20 0.12
C ALA A 247 -2.75 -9.09 0.10
N ALA A 248 -3.38 -9.49 -1.00
CA ALA A 248 -4.84 -9.53 -1.15
C ALA A 248 -5.47 -10.43 -0.09
N ALA A 249 -5.03 -11.68 0.03
CA ALA A 249 -5.54 -12.63 1.03
C ALA A 249 -5.37 -12.15 2.49
N THR A 250 -4.40 -11.28 2.77
CA THR A 250 -4.18 -10.72 4.11
C THR A 250 -5.08 -9.53 4.39
N VAL A 251 -5.15 -8.60 3.43
CA VAL A 251 -5.70 -7.26 3.65
C VAL A 251 -7.18 -7.21 3.28
N LEU A 252 -7.59 -7.96 2.26
CA LEU A 252 -8.96 -8.09 1.74
C LEU A 252 -9.47 -9.54 1.94
N PRO A 253 -9.81 -9.94 3.16
CA PRO A 253 -10.17 -11.34 3.47
C PRO A 253 -11.49 -11.80 2.84
N ASN A 254 -12.38 -10.89 2.44
CA ASN A 254 -13.67 -11.20 1.82
C ASN A 254 -13.64 -11.11 0.30
N THR A 255 -12.51 -10.72 -0.28
CA THR A 255 -12.31 -10.54 -1.72
C THR A 255 -11.68 -11.77 -2.37
N GLU A 256 -12.16 -12.14 -3.55
CA GLU A 256 -11.51 -13.14 -4.39
C GLU A 256 -10.41 -12.49 -5.25
N HIS A 257 -9.16 -12.95 -5.09
CA HIS A 257 -8.04 -12.47 -5.91
C HIS A 257 -7.98 -13.24 -7.24
N ILE A 258 -8.13 -12.51 -8.35
CA ILE A 258 -8.08 -13.05 -9.71
C ILE A 258 -6.78 -12.59 -10.41
N PRO A 259 -5.76 -13.45 -10.51
CA PRO A 259 -4.60 -13.18 -11.36
C PRO A 259 -4.96 -13.43 -12.83
N VAL A 260 -5.06 -12.37 -13.63
CA VAL A 260 -5.51 -12.46 -15.03
C VAL A 260 -4.55 -13.32 -15.86
N ALA A 261 -5.10 -14.21 -16.68
CA ALA A 261 -4.32 -14.97 -17.65
C ALA A 261 -4.12 -14.14 -18.93
N PRO A 262 -2.99 -14.30 -19.65
CA PRO A 262 -2.90 -13.77 -21.01
C PRO A 262 -4.09 -14.30 -21.81
N MET A 263 -4.86 -13.41 -22.46
CA MET A 263 -5.95 -13.78 -23.39
C MET A 263 -7.23 -14.40 -22.77
N SER A 264 -7.62 -14.07 -21.52
CA SER A 264 -8.98 -14.38 -21.03
C SER A 264 -10.01 -13.35 -21.54
N SER A 265 -11.19 -13.82 -21.98
CA SER A 265 -12.25 -12.98 -22.56
C SER A 265 -13.02 -12.15 -21.53
N ASP A 266 -13.12 -12.63 -20.29
CA ASP A 266 -14.14 -12.13 -19.34
C ASP A 266 -13.57 -11.19 -18.27
N THR A 267 -12.28 -11.30 -17.95
CA THR A 267 -11.58 -10.41 -17.00
C THR A 267 -10.31 -9.87 -17.67
N ASN A 268 -10.24 -8.54 -17.84
CA ASN A 268 -9.19 -7.90 -18.63
C ASN A 268 -8.58 -6.70 -17.89
N ASN A 269 -7.24 -6.64 -17.85
CA ASN A 269 -6.49 -5.56 -17.23
C ASN A 269 -6.38 -4.27 -18.08
N ASN A 270 -7.05 -4.22 -19.23
CA ASN A 270 -7.05 -3.10 -20.17
C ASN A 270 -7.32 -1.73 -19.53
N LEU A 271 -8.16 -1.70 -18.49
CA LEU A 271 -8.56 -0.47 -17.81
C LEU A 271 -7.36 0.21 -17.14
N ILE A 272 -6.65 -0.50 -16.27
CA ILE A 272 -5.47 0.06 -15.61
C ILE A 272 -4.31 0.25 -16.60
N GLU A 273 -4.22 -0.59 -17.63
CA GLU A 273 -3.26 -0.38 -18.72
C GLU A 273 -3.52 0.93 -19.48
N SER A 274 -4.78 1.29 -19.70
CA SER A 274 -5.17 2.56 -20.34
C SER A 274 -4.76 3.76 -19.48
N PHE A 275 -4.97 3.68 -18.16
CA PHE A 275 -4.44 4.66 -17.22
C PHE A 275 -2.92 4.75 -17.31
N ASN A 276 -2.22 3.61 -17.25
CA ASN A 276 -0.77 3.53 -17.30
C ASN A 276 -0.20 4.12 -18.60
N LYS A 277 -0.86 3.90 -19.74
CA LYS A 277 -0.51 4.52 -21.03
C LYS A 277 -0.62 6.05 -20.96
N THR A 278 -1.71 6.56 -20.39
CA THR A 278 -1.96 8.00 -20.22
C THR A 278 -0.91 8.63 -19.30
N PHE A 279 -0.66 8.01 -18.14
CA PHE A 279 0.38 8.45 -17.21
C PHE A 279 1.77 8.45 -17.86
N LYS A 280 2.12 7.39 -18.60
CA LYS A 280 3.42 7.28 -19.28
C LYS A 280 3.62 8.31 -20.38
N ALA A 281 2.58 8.65 -21.14
CA ALA A 281 2.66 9.70 -22.14
C ALA A 281 2.97 11.06 -21.50
N TRP A 282 2.32 11.37 -20.38
CA TRP A 282 2.61 12.57 -19.59
C TRP A 282 4.01 12.53 -18.98
N TYR A 283 4.36 11.43 -18.31
CA TYR A 283 5.65 11.24 -17.65
C TYR A 283 6.85 11.36 -18.61
N LYS A 284 6.78 10.70 -19.78
CA LYS A 284 7.86 10.73 -20.79
C LYS A 284 8.18 12.14 -21.27
N ALA A 285 7.15 12.99 -21.41
CA ALA A 285 7.35 14.38 -21.82
C ALA A 285 8.11 15.21 -20.77
N LYS A 286 8.14 14.78 -19.50
CA LYS A 286 8.86 15.48 -18.43
C LYS A 286 10.33 15.08 -18.32
N LYS A 287 10.81 14.12 -19.14
CA LYS A 287 12.20 13.63 -19.17
C LYS A 287 12.71 13.08 -17.81
N GLY A 288 11.80 12.47 -17.04
CA GLY A 288 12.10 11.90 -15.72
C GLY A 288 12.00 12.90 -14.57
N PHE A 289 12.02 12.37 -13.34
CA PHE A 289 11.97 13.19 -12.13
C PHE A 289 13.37 13.37 -11.54
N ASN A 290 13.62 14.44 -10.79
CA ASN A 290 14.93 14.73 -10.19
C ASN A 290 15.03 14.40 -8.70
N SER A 291 13.89 14.27 -8.02
CA SER A 291 13.81 14.01 -6.57
C SER A 291 12.59 13.17 -6.28
N PHE A 292 12.71 12.25 -5.32
CA PHE A 292 11.61 11.40 -4.89
C PHE A 292 10.41 12.20 -4.37
N GLU A 293 10.64 13.18 -3.50
CA GLU A 293 9.56 14.02 -2.93
C GLU A 293 8.78 14.76 -4.02
N LYS A 294 9.50 15.39 -4.96
CA LYS A 294 8.87 16.08 -6.09
C LYS A 294 8.15 15.11 -7.03
N ALA A 295 8.72 13.94 -7.28
CA ALA A 295 8.07 12.90 -8.07
C ALA A 295 6.74 12.47 -7.41
N ASN A 296 6.76 12.22 -6.10
CA ASN A 296 5.61 11.79 -5.33
C ASN A 296 4.50 12.85 -5.35
N ASN A 297 4.84 14.13 -5.14
CA ASN A 297 3.90 15.26 -5.24
C ASN A 297 3.31 15.41 -6.64
N LEU A 298 4.14 15.27 -7.68
CA LEU A 298 3.70 15.37 -9.07
C LEU A 298 2.77 14.22 -9.49
N VAL A 299 3.08 12.99 -9.07
CA VAL A 299 2.21 11.83 -9.27
C VAL A 299 0.89 12.03 -8.55
N TYR A 300 0.92 12.51 -7.30
CA TYR A 300 -0.28 12.84 -6.55
C TYR A 300 -1.16 13.83 -7.32
N LEU A 301 -0.59 14.94 -7.78
CA LEU A 301 -1.33 15.97 -8.49
C LEU A 301 -1.84 15.51 -9.86
N PHE A 302 -1.09 14.63 -10.54
CA PHE A 302 -1.56 13.99 -11.76
C PHE A 302 -2.79 13.12 -11.49
N ILE A 303 -2.76 12.31 -10.43
CA ILE A 303 -3.88 11.44 -10.05
C ILE A 303 -5.07 12.29 -9.59
N PHE A 304 -4.85 13.34 -8.80
CA PHE A 304 -5.88 14.28 -8.42
C PHE A 304 -6.57 14.90 -9.64
N HIS A 305 -5.77 15.39 -10.61
CA HIS A 305 -6.29 15.92 -11.85
C HIS A 305 -7.08 14.87 -12.64
N TYR A 306 -6.58 13.63 -12.71
CA TYR A 306 -7.25 12.52 -13.38
C TYR A 306 -8.62 12.18 -12.73
N ASN A 307 -8.69 12.14 -11.39
CA ASN A 307 -9.86 11.74 -10.63
C ASN A 307 -10.93 12.85 -10.52
N PHE A 308 -10.53 14.10 -10.33
CA PHE A 308 -11.46 15.18 -9.95
C PHE A 308 -11.65 16.27 -11.02
N ILE A 309 -10.75 16.37 -12.00
CA ILE A 309 -10.72 17.52 -12.92
C ILE A 309 -10.91 17.09 -14.38
N ARG A 310 -10.28 15.99 -14.79
CA ARG A 310 -10.26 15.53 -16.18
C ARG A 310 -11.53 14.75 -16.51
N PRO A 311 -12.36 15.21 -17.45
CA PRO A 311 -13.46 14.40 -17.98
C PRO A 311 -12.91 13.26 -18.85
N HIS A 312 -13.59 12.11 -18.83
CA HIS A 312 -13.19 10.94 -19.63
C HIS A 312 -14.29 10.58 -20.62
N GLY A 313 -13.92 10.43 -21.90
CA GLY A 313 -14.88 10.03 -22.94
C GLY A 313 -15.53 8.67 -22.67
N SER A 314 -14.80 7.75 -22.02
CA SER A 314 -15.33 6.45 -21.58
C SER A 314 -16.36 6.54 -20.45
N LEU A 315 -16.49 7.70 -19.80
CA LEU A 315 -17.41 7.98 -18.71
C LEU A 315 -18.42 9.06 -19.12
N ASN A 316 -18.81 9.13 -20.40
CA ASN A 316 -19.73 10.15 -20.91
C ASN A 316 -19.29 11.60 -20.60
N ASN A 317 -17.97 11.85 -20.59
CA ASN A 317 -17.33 13.12 -20.22
C ASN A 317 -17.53 13.56 -18.76
N TYR A 318 -17.85 12.63 -17.86
CA TYR A 318 -17.74 12.84 -16.43
C TYR A 318 -16.32 12.54 -15.93
N THR A 319 -15.96 13.13 -14.80
CA THR A 319 -14.77 12.76 -14.04
C THR A 319 -15.02 11.47 -13.24
N PRO A 320 -13.98 10.71 -12.86
CA PRO A 320 -14.13 9.52 -12.04
C PRO A 320 -14.83 9.82 -10.71
N ALA A 321 -14.52 10.96 -10.09
CA ALA A 321 -15.18 11.40 -8.86
C ALA A 321 -16.69 11.63 -9.05
N GLU A 322 -17.11 12.24 -10.16
CA GLU A 322 -18.54 12.47 -10.44
C GLU A 322 -19.30 11.17 -10.66
N VAL A 323 -18.70 10.19 -11.33
CA VAL A 323 -19.29 8.84 -11.47
C VAL A 323 -19.41 8.17 -10.10
N ALA A 324 -18.42 8.40 -9.22
CA ALA A 324 -18.45 7.97 -7.82
C ALA A 324 -19.37 8.83 -6.92
N GLY A 325 -20.26 9.65 -7.48
CA GLY A 325 -21.26 10.42 -6.71
C GLY A 325 -20.82 11.81 -6.24
N PHE A 326 -19.66 12.32 -6.68
CA PHE A 326 -19.25 13.69 -6.37
C PHE A 326 -20.19 14.72 -7.01
N ALA A 327 -20.89 15.50 -6.18
CA ALA A 327 -21.76 16.56 -6.65
C ALA A 327 -20.95 17.81 -7.04
N SER A 328 -20.69 17.99 -8.34
CA SER A 328 -20.07 19.21 -8.86
C SER A 328 -21.11 20.30 -9.12
N ASN A 329 -20.95 21.49 -8.52
CA ASN A 329 -21.79 22.64 -8.84
C ASN A 329 -21.57 23.05 -10.30
N SER A 330 -22.66 23.30 -11.03
CA SER A 330 -22.70 23.27 -12.50
C SER A 330 -21.94 24.37 -13.24
N LEU A 331 -21.45 25.40 -12.54
CA LEU A 331 -20.77 26.55 -13.13
C LEU A 331 -19.25 26.38 -13.28
N ASP A 332 -18.61 25.46 -12.52
CA ASP A 332 -17.15 25.27 -12.50
C ASP A 332 -16.72 23.78 -12.56
N LYS A 333 -17.51 22.94 -13.22
CA LYS A 333 -17.43 21.46 -13.20
C LYS A 333 -16.04 20.86 -13.48
N ASN A 334 -15.24 21.49 -14.33
CA ASN A 334 -13.96 20.93 -14.80
C ASN A 334 -12.75 21.79 -14.41
N SER A 335 -12.87 22.55 -13.33
CA SER A 335 -11.87 23.52 -12.93
C SER A 335 -11.24 23.14 -11.61
N TRP A 336 -9.93 23.36 -11.52
CA TRP A 336 -9.22 23.32 -10.23
C TRP A 336 -9.82 24.28 -9.19
N PHE A 337 -10.66 25.24 -9.62
CA PHE A 337 -11.42 26.12 -8.74
C PHE A 337 -12.48 25.41 -7.89
N SER A 338 -13.18 24.42 -8.44
CA SER A 338 -14.14 23.62 -7.65
C SER A 338 -13.43 22.76 -6.60
N ALA A 339 -12.18 22.42 -6.87
CA ALA A 339 -11.31 21.68 -5.97
C ALA A 339 -10.59 22.56 -4.93
N ALA A 340 -10.39 23.86 -5.21
CA ALA A 340 -9.67 24.80 -4.34
C ALA A 340 -10.62 25.51 -3.38
#